data_AF-A0A6N7MD24-F1
#
_entry.id   AF-A0A6N7MD24-F1
#
_cell.length_a   1.000
_cell.length_b   1.000
_cell.length_c   1.000
_cell.angle_alpha   90.00
_cell.angle_beta   90.00
_cell.angle_gamma   90.00
#
_symmetry.space_group_name_H-M   'P 1'
#
loop_
_entity.id
_entity.type
_entity.pdbx_description
1 polymer ?
#
loop_
_entity_poly.entity_id
_entity_poly.type
_entity_poly.pdbx_seq_one_letter_code
_entity_poly.pdbx_strand_id
1 'polypeptide(L)'
;MFSLTEEFIDQLIFAMEDQAHRFIVDFNSGDIVSSDEDLPDYLEMPLWRQIEGFRLMEKFVSKLRNPLHRELLHSVLSSGKGVFRNFKDALQKNGQLERLWFSFKEKEMRRLVREWYNEQRELKGLQRLGPEPEETEELLLSDFTIKPGSKEYLEAVLELDRQAFVENIENIKAEKIEELYRNKRSLLPGPLDKRSLLLVSETPEGELAAFAWGVKTENQLDSSMEMRLIQLAVARNMRGLGMGAQLLHHFVRQAGNLDAHRLVVELSGPALNLTAFFERLGFINSSLVMDLDLDSRKEV
;
A
#
# COMPACT_ATOMS: atom_id res chain seq x y z
N MET A 1 -24.51 16.98 -18.67
CA MET A 1 -23.44 16.01 -18.42
C MET A 1 -23.09 16.12 -16.96
N PHE A 2 -23.24 15.03 -16.22
CA PHE A 2 -22.98 15.01 -14.79
C PHE A 2 -21.49 14.94 -14.49
N SER A 3 -21.10 15.47 -13.33
CA SER A 3 -19.74 15.36 -12.80
C SER A 3 -19.57 14.02 -12.08
N LEU A 4 -18.44 13.35 -12.28
CA LEU A 4 -18.12 12.12 -11.56
C LEU A 4 -17.73 12.45 -10.10
N THR A 5 -18.72 12.64 -9.24
CA THR A 5 -18.53 12.87 -7.80
C THR A 5 -18.37 11.54 -7.07
N GLU A 6 -17.72 11.55 -5.89
CA GLU A 6 -17.59 10.36 -5.04
C GLU A 6 -18.94 9.75 -4.66
N GLU A 7 -19.93 10.60 -4.33
CA GLU A 7 -21.30 10.15 -4.04
C GLU A 7 -21.92 9.39 -5.22
N PHE A 8 -21.72 9.88 -6.44
CA PHE A 8 -22.25 9.23 -7.64
C PHE A 8 -21.52 7.91 -7.96
N ILE A 9 -20.20 7.86 -7.73
CA ILE A 9 -19.43 6.61 -7.83
C ILE A 9 -20.00 5.56 -6.85
N ASP A 10 -20.29 5.95 -5.61
CA ASP A 10 -20.82 5.04 -4.60
C ASP A 10 -22.22 4.52 -4.99
N GLN A 11 -23.09 5.38 -5.52
CA GLN A 11 -24.40 4.99 -6.03
C GLN A 11 -24.30 4.03 -7.24
N LEU A 12 -23.35 4.28 -8.15
CA LEU A 12 -23.06 3.39 -9.28
C LEU A 12 -22.59 2.01 -8.79
N ILE A 13 -21.65 1.96 -7.86
CA ILE A 13 -21.13 0.71 -7.29
C ILE A 13 -22.26 -0.06 -6.62
N PHE A 14 -23.13 0.62 -5.86
CA PHE A 14 -24.30 -0.01 -5.24
C PHE A 14 -25.24 -0.64 -6.30
N ALA A 15 -25.57 0.11 -7.35
CA ALA A 15 -26.41 -0.37 -8.45
C ALA A 15 -25.76 -1.51 -9.26
N MET A 16 -24.43 -1.51 -9.40
CA MET A 16 -23.71 -2.63 -10.02
C MET A 16 -23.82 -3.91 -9.18
N GLU A 17 -23.72 -3.80 -7.86
CA GLU A 17 -23.75 -4.96 -6.96
C GLU A 17 -25.16 -5.55 -6.76
N ASP A 18 -26.19 -4.73 -6.96
CA ASP A 18 -27.57 -5.20 -7.01
C ASP A 18 -27.86 -5.90 -8.35
N GLN A 19 -27.58 -7.20 -8.38
CA GLN A 19 -27.84 -8.07 -9.52
C GLN A 19 -29.32 -8.48 -9.64
N ALA A 20 -30.21 -8.01 -8.76
CA ALA A 20 -31.64 -8.33 -8.84
C ALA A 20 -32.41 -7.38 -9.77
N HIS A 21 -31.89 -6.17 -9.98
CA HIS A 21 -32.54 -5.14 -10.79
C HIS A 21 -31.63 -4.65 -11.91
N ARG A 22 -32.22 -4.28 -13.05
CA ARG A 22 -31.49 -3.63 -14.15
C ARG A 22 -31.49 -2.12 -13.93
N PHE A 23 -30.32 -1.53 -13.77
CA PHE A 23 -30.15 -0.08 -13.66
C PHE A 23 -29.59 0.52 -14.95
N ILE A 24 -29.97 1.75 -15.23
CA ILE A 24 -29.47 2.58 -16.32
C ILE A 24 -29.26 4.02 -15.82
N VAL A 25 -28.39 4.78 -16.50
CA VAL A 25 -27.94 6.11 -16.04
C VAL A 25 -28.23 7.17 -17.09
N ASP A 26 -28.92 8.25 -16.71
CA ASP A 26 -29.02 9.44 -17.57
C ASP A 26 -27.66 10.14 -17.63
N PHE A 27 -27.05 10.22 -18.82
CA PHE A 27 -25.75 10.86 -18.98
C PHE A 27 -25.77 12.38 -18.73
N ASN A 28 -26.93 13.01 -18.83
CA ASN A 28 -27.07 14.45 -18.70
C ASN A 28 -27.23 14.87 -17.25
N SER A 29 -28.12 14.20 -16.50
CA SER A 29 -28.42 14.49 -15.10
C SER A 29 -27.60 13.68 -14.10
N GLY A 30 -27.19 12.46 -14.47
CA GLY A 30 -26.56 11.51 -13.54
C GLY A 30 -27.58 10.69 -12.75
N ASP A 31 -28.85 10.69 -13.14
CA ASP A 31 -29.88 9.92 -12.44
C ASP A 31 -29.76 8.43 -12.76
N ILE A 32 -29.68 7.61 -11.71
CA ILE A 32 -29.70 6.14 -11.80
C ILE A 32 -31.14 5.67 -11.61
N VAL A 33 -31.70 5.01 -12.63
CA VAL A 33 -33.08 4.49 -12.60
C VAL A 33 -33.11 3.00 -12.87
N SER A 34 -34.03 2.30 -12.21
CA SER A 34 -34.31 0.89 -12.47
C SER A 34 -35.31 0.79 -13.61
N SER A 35 -34.92 0.16 -14.72
CA SER A 35 -35.75 -0.01 -15.91
C SER A 35 -35.32 -1.25 -16.68
N ASP A 36 -36.28 -2.07 -17.09
CA ASP A 36 -36.04 -3.22 -17.96
C ASP A 36 -35.98 -2.81 -19.44
N GLU A 37 -36.48 -1.62 -19.79
CA GLU A 37 -36.49 -1.07 -21.15
C GLU A 37 -35.26 -0.20 -21.42
N ASP A 38 -34.76 -0.26 -22.66
CA ASP A 38 -33.70 0.62 -23.14
C ASP A 38 -34.28 2.01 -23.41
N LEU A 39 -33.95 2.97 -22.55
CA LEU A 39 -34.41 4.35 -22.70
C LEU A 39 -33.43 5.17 -23.56
N PRO A 40 -33.93 5.98 -24.52
CA PRO A 40 -33.09 6.90 -25.28
C PRO A 40 -32.32 7.84 -24.36
N ASP A 41 -31.06 8.11 -24.67
CA ASP A 41 -30.14 8.97 -23.89
C ASP A 41 -29.69 8.44 -22.52
N TYR A 42 -30.15 7.25 -22.11
CA TYR A 42 -29.63 6.51 -20.96
C TYR A 42 -28.49 5.57 -21.35
N LEU A 43 -27.57 5.37 -20.42
CA LEU A 43 -26.42 4.49 -20.55
C LEU A 43 -26.60 3.23 -19.72
N GLU A 44 -26.14 2.11 -20.26
CA GLU A 44 -26.01 0.89 -19.48
C GLU A 44 -24.91 1.01 -18.43
N MET A 45 -25.14 0.36 -17.29
CA MET A 45 -24.18 0.26 -16.21
C MET A 45 -22.91 -0.48 -16.64
N PRO A 46 -21.77 -0.26 -15.97
CA PRO A 46 -20.58 -1.09 -16.15
C PRO A 46 -20.93 -2.57 -15.92
N LEU A 47 -20.36 -3.44 -16.75
CA LEU A 47 -20.65 -4.88 -16.68
C LEU A 47 -20.22 -5.46 -15.32
N TRP A 48 -21.19 -5.94 -14.54
CA TRP A 48 -20.93 -6.58 -13.25
C TRP A 48 -21.82 -7.80 -13.04
N ARG A 49 -21.32 -8.99 -13.37
CA ARG A 49 -22.02 -10.27 -13.13
C ARG A 49 -21.22 -11.12 -12.14
N GLN A 50 -21.77 -12.30 -11.84
CA GLN A 50 -21.09 -13.25 -10.95
C GLN A 50 -19.67 -13.61 -11.42
N ILE A 51 -19.43 -13.65 -12.73
CA ILE A 51 -18.10 -13.98 -13.26
C ILE A 51 -17.08 -12.85 -13.05
N GLU A 52 -17.48 -11.58 -13.15
CA GLU A 52 -16.64 -10.43 -12.79
C GLU A 52 -16.34 -10.43 -11.29
N GLY A 53 -17.35 -10.73 -10.45
CA GLY A 53 -17.18 -10.89 -9.01
C GLY A 53 -16.19 -12.01 -8.65
N PHE A 54 -16.24 -13.15 -9.36
CA PHE A 54 -15.28 -14.24 -9.19
C PHE A 54 -13.86 -13.84 -9.62
N ARG A 55 -13.72 -13.19 -10.79
CA ARG A 55 -12.42 -12.69 -11.26
C ARG A 55 -11.81 -11.68 -10.30
N LEU A 56 -12.63 -10.85 -9.65
CA LEU A 56 -12.17 -9.94 -8.62
C LEU A 56 -11.59 -10.70 -7.41
N MET A 57 -12.25 -11.79 -6.98
CA MET A 57 -11.72 -12.66 -5.93
C MET A 57 -10.39 -13.31 -6.34
N GLU A 58 -10.27 -13.84 -7.57
CA GLU A 58 -9.01 -14.39 -8.09
C GLU A 58 -7.89 -13.35 -8.11
N LYS A 59 -8.19 -12.14 -8.58
CA LYS A 59 -7.25 -11.02 -8.62
C LYS A 59 -6.78 -10.67 -7.22
N PHE A 60 -7.67 -10.63 -6.23
CA PHE A 60 -7.32 -10.41 -4.83
C PHE A 60 -6.36 -11.47 -4.33
N VAL A 61 -6.70 -12.76 -4.49
CA VAL A 61 -5.87 -13.88 -4.02
C VAL A 61 -4.49 -13.86 -4.67
N SER A 62 -4.40 -13.54 -5.96
CA SER A 62 -3.11 -13.44 -6.67
C SER A 62 -2.19 -12.33 -6.11
N LYS A 63 -2.78 -11.24 -5.61
CA LYS A 63 -2.05 -10.08 -5.05
C LYS A 63 -1.65 -10.26 -3.58
N LEU A 64 -2.25 -11.22 -2.87
CA LEU A 64 -1.89 -11.50 -1.46
C LEU A 64 -0.44 -11.96 -1.36
N ARG A 65 0.37 -11.29 -0.54
CA ARG A 65 1.79 -11.66 -0.34
C ARG A 65 2.01 -12.68 0.78
N ASN A 66 1.06 -12.82 1.71
CA ASN A 66 1.13 -13.83 2.77
C ASN A 66 0.79 -15.21 2.18
N PRO A 67 1.74 -16.18 2.19
CA PRO A 67 1.54 -17.48 1.58
C PRO A 67 0.40 -18.27 2.27
N LEU A 68 0.24 -18.15 3.59
CA LEU A 68 -0.83 -18.85 4.33
C LEU A 68 -2.21 -18.32 3.96
N HIS A 69 -2.38 -16.99 3.87
CA HIS A 69 -3.65 -16.40 3.45
C HIS A 69 -3.96 -16.69 1.98
N ARG A 70 -2.93 -16.68 1.13
CA ARG A 70 -3.05 -17.01 -0.29
C ARG A 70 -3.50 -18.46 -0.46
N GLU A 71 -2.84 -19.41 0.19
CA GLU A 71 -3.19 -20.83 0.13
C GLU A 71 -4.61 -21.09 0.66
N LEU A 72 -4.96 -20.49 1.80
CA LEU A 72 -6.31 -20.57 2.37
C LEU A 72 -7.37 -20.15 1.36
N LEU A 73 -7.27 -18.93 0.83
CA LEU A 73 -8.29 -18.42 -0.09
C LEU A 73 -8.24 -19.10 -1.46
N HIS A 74 -7.07 -19.50 -1.93
CA HIS A 74 -6.93 -20.29 -3.16
C HIS A 74 -7.65 -21.64 -3.04
N SER A 75 -7.54 -22.31 -1.88
CA SER A 75 -8.27 -23.56 -1.63
C SER A 75 -9.79 -23.36 -1.67
N VAL A 76 -10.27 -22.21 -1.19
CA VAL A 76 -11.68 -21.83 -1.24
C VAL A 76 -12.15 -21.58 -2.68
N LEU A 77 -11.36 -20.85 -3.48
CA LEU A 77 -11.69 -20.62 -4.89
C LEU A 77 -11.70 -21.91 -5.70
N SER A 78 -10.86 -22.88 -5.32
CA SER A 78 -10.76 -24.19 -5.97
C SER A 78 -11.87 -25.18 -5.55
N SER A 79 -12.71 -24.85 -4.57
CA SER A 79 -13.69 -25.79 -4.00
C SER A 79 -14.89 -26.08 -4.92
N GLY A 80 -15.06 -25.31 -6.00
CA GLY A 80 -16.05 -25.51 -7.06
C GLY A 80 -17.52 -25.21 -6.68
N LYS A 81 -17.98 -25.60 -5.48
CA LYS A 81 -19.33 -25.32 -4.98
C LYS A 81 -19.31 -24.34 -3.81
N GLY A 82 -20.24 -23.37 -3.84
CA GLY A 82 -20.43 -22.42 -2.75
C GLY A 82 -19.28 -21.44 -2.55
N VAL A 83 -18.45 -21.21 -3.59
CA VAL A 83 -17.22 -20.43 -3.49
C VAL A 83 -17.45 -19.05 -2.86
N PHE A 84 -18.46 -18.30 -3.32
CA PHE A 84 -18.76 -16.98 -2.76
C PHE A 84 -19.07 -17.00 -1.26
N ARG A 85 -19.84 -17.99 -0.80
CA ARG A 85 -20.18 -18.12 0.62
C ARG A 85 -18.95 -18.53 1.42
N ASN A 86 -18.25 -19.57 0.97
CA ASN A 86 -17.04 -20.06 1.64
C ASN A 86 -15.94 -18.99 1.70
N PHE A 87 -15.85 -18.15 0.67
CA PHE A 87 -14.91 -17.03 0.64
C PHE A 87 -15.27 -16.01 1.71
N LYS A 88 -16.55 -15.60 1.79
CA LYS A 88 -17.03 -14.72 2.87
C LYS A 88 -16.81 -15.33 4.26
N ASP A 89 -17.08 -16.62 4.44
CA ASP A 89 -16.87 -17.32 5.71
C ASP A 89 -15.37 -17.34 6.10
N ALA A 90 -14.46 -17.47 5.13
CA ALA A 90 -13.02 -17.41 5.37
C ALA A 90 -12.56 -15.99 5.74
N LEU A 91 -13.15 -14.96 5.14
CA LEU A 91 -12.92 -13.55 5.50
C LEU A 91 -13.41 -13.26 6.93
N GLN A 92 -14.65 -13.63 7.26
CA GLN A 92 -15.24 -13.34 8.58
C GLN A 92 -14.48 -13.98 9.74
N LYS A 93 -13.82 -15.13 9.50
CA LYS A 93 -12.97 -15.79 10.49
C LYS A 93 -11.63 -15.07 10.71
N ASN A 94 -11.25 -14.15 9.82
CA ASN A 94 -10.01 -13.40 9.85
C ASN A 94 -10.28 -11.93 9.51
N GLY A 95 -10.59 -11.12 10.52
CA GLY A 95 -10.96 -9.72 10.35
C GLY A 95 -9.92 -8.87 9.59
N GLN A 96 -8.63 -9.22 9.67
CA GLN A 96 -7.60 -8.56 8.87
C GLN A 96 -7.75 -8.87 7.37
N LEU A 97 -8.01 -10.14 7.02
CA LEU A 97 -8.22 -10.56 5.64
C LEU A 97 -9.51 -9.99 5.06
N GLU A 98 -10.55 -9.86 5.89
CA GLU A 98 -11.80 -9.19 5.55
C GLU A 98 -11.59 -7.71 5.21
N ARG A 99 -10.87 -6.96 6.05
CA ARG A 99 -10.51 -5.56 5.77
C ARG A 99 -9.71 -5.41 4.47
N LEU A 100 -8.72 -6.29 4.27
CA LEU A 100 -7.91 -6.35 3.04
C LEU A 100 -8.80 -6.55 1.80
N TRP A 101 -9.78 -7.46 1.89
CA TRP A 101 -10.71 -7.72 0.81
C TRP A 101 -11.61 -6.52 0.51
N PHE A 102 -12.22 -5.92 1.53
CA PHE A 102 -13.18 -4.83 1.32
C PHE A 102 -12.55 -3.63 0.63
N SER A 103 -11.36 -3.22 1.05
CA SER A 103 -10.67 -2.14 0.34
C SER A 103 -10.23 -2.53 -1.05
N PHE A 104 -9.69 -3.73 -1.22
CA PHE A 104 -9.28 -4.18 -2.56
C PHE A 104 -10.46 -4.15 -3.52
N LYS A 105 -11.62 -4.65 -3.07
CA LYS A 105 -12.89 -4.61 -3.80
C LYS A 105 -13.28 -3.17 -4.11
N GLU A 106 -13.35 -2.30 -3.11
CA GLU A 106 -13.72 -0.89 -3.30
C GLU A 106 -12.82 -0.20 -4.35
N LYS A 107 -11.50 -0.35 -4.24
CA LYS A 107 -10.53 0.22 -5.19
C LYS A 107 -10.76 -0.25 -6.62
N GLU A 108 -10.97 -1.55 -6.81
CA GLU A 108 -11.22 -2.10 -8.14
C GLU A 108 -12.59 -1.69 -8.69
N MET A 109 -13.62 -1.58 -7.84
CA MET A 109 -14.95 -1.11 -8.23
C MET A 109 -14.93 0.37 -8.65
N ARG A 110 -14.29 1.24 -7.87
CA ARG A 110 -14.10 2.66 -8.24
C ARG A 110 -13.32 2.80 -9.55
N ARG A 111 -12.28 1.97 -9.76
CA ARG A 111 -11.52 1.95 -11.03
C ARG A 111 -12.41 1.57 -12.20
N LEU A 112 -13.24 0.53 -12.07
CA LEU A 112 -14.16 0.11 -13.14
C LEU A 112 -15.17 1.19 -13.51
N VAL A 113 -15.76 1.86 -12.51
CA VAL A 113 -16.68 2.98 -12.73
C VAL A 113 -16.00 4.13 -13.48
N ARG A 114 -14.77 4.48 -13.09
CA ARG A 114 -13.99 5.55 -13.73
C ARG A 114 -13.59 5.19 -15.16
N GLU A 115 -13.19 3.94 -15.40
CA GLU A 115 -12.89 3.42 -16.75
C GLU A 115 -14.13 3.49 -17.64
N TRP A 116 -15.27 2.97 -17.16
CA TRP A 116 -16.54 3.08 -17.85
C TRP A 116 -16.91 4.54 -18.14
N TYR A 117 -16.84 5.43 -17.15
CA TYR A 117 -17.20 6.83 -17.36
C TYR A 117 -16.33 7.47 -18.45
N ASN A 118 -15.02 7.23 -18.44
CA ASN A 118 -14.11 7.72 -19.47
C ASN A 118 -14.45 7.17 -20.86
N GLU A 119 -14.81 5.89 -20.98
CA GLU A 119 -15.28 5.32 -22.26
C GLU A 119 -16.54 6.04 -22.76
N GLN A 120 -17.50 6.33 -21.87
CA GLN A 120 -18.72 7.07 -22.22
C GLN A 120 -18.43 8.52 -22.65
N ARG A 121 -17.43 9.17 -22.03
CA ARG A 121 -16.96 10.50 -22.44
C ARG A 121 -16.39 10.47 -23.86
N GLU A 122 -15.53 9.49 -24.16
CA GLU A 122 -14.91 9.36 -25.48
C GLU A 122 -15.93 9.09 -26.58
N LEU A 123 -16.90 8.21 -26.33
CA LEU A 123 -17.99 7.92 -27.28
C LEU A 123 -18.81 9.19 -27.60
N LYS A 124 -18.89 10.15 -26.68
CA LYS A 124 -19.54 11.44 -26.87
C LYS A 124 -18.59 12.56 -27.35
N GLY A 125 -17.37 12.21 -27.77
CA GLY A 125 -16.39 13.14 -28.34
C GLY A 125 -15.69 14.04 -27.31
N LEU A 126 -15.71 13.66 -26.04
CA LEU A 126 -15.11 14.43 -24.95
C LEU A 126 -13.75 13.84 -24.56
N GLN A 127 -12.87 14.69 -24.04
CA GLN A 127 -11.58 14.25 -23.50
C GLN A 127 -11.78 13.36 -22.27
N ARG A 128 -10.90 12.38 -22.05
CA ARG A 128 -10.84 11.61 -20.80
C ARG A 128 -10.61 12.54 -19.60
N LEU A 129 -11.05 12.11 -18.42
CA LEU A 129 -10.49 12.66 -17.19
C LEU A 129 -9.01 12.23 -17.13
N GLY A 130 -8.12 13.13 -16.69
CA GLY A 130 -6.74 12.75 -16.41
C GLY A 130 -6.69 11.60 -15.38
N PRO A 131 -5.58 10.83 -15.31
CA PRO A 131 -5.43 9.86 -14.23
C PRO A 131 -5.58 10.60 -12.90
N GLU A 132 -6.44 10.10 -12.02
CA GLU A 132 -6.42 10.65 -10.66
C GLU A 132 -5.05 10.37 -10.03
N PRO A 133 -4.56 11.30 -9.19
CA PRO A 133 -3.50 10.94 -8.24
C PRO A 133 -3.94 9.68 -7.48
N GLU A 134 -2.99 8.83 -7.08
CA GLU A 134 -3.24 7.57 -6.36
C GLU A 134 -3.81 7.83 -4.92
N GLU A 135 -4.87 8.62 -4.77
CA GLU A 135 -5.48 9.04 -3.49
C GLU A 135 -6.19 7.90 -2.76
N THR A 136 -6.49 6.78 -3.45
CA THR A 136 -7.25 5.66 -2.85
C THR A 136 -6.44 4.79 -1.88
N GLU A 137 -5.14 5.04 -1.67
CA GLU A 137 -4.44 4.45 -0.51
C GLU A 137 -4.91 5.06 0.82
N GLU A 138 -5.52 6.26 0.83
CA GLU A 138 -5.87 6.98 2.07
C GLU A 138 -7.09 6.41 2.82
N LEU A 139 -8.08 5.82 2.16
CA LEU A 139 -9.33 5.35 2.80
C LEU A 139 -9.16 4.09 3.68
N LEU A 140 -8.16 3.25 3.41
CA LEU A 140 -7.80 2.10 4.28
C LEU A 140 -7.10 2.50 5.57
N LEU A 141 -6.55 3.71 5.58
CA LEU A 141 -5.60 4.18 6.57
C LEU A 141 -6.27 5.07 7.62
N SER A 142 -7.58 5.33 7.49
CA SER A 142 -8.36 6.13 8.45
C SER A 142 -8.42 5.49 9.84
N ASP A 143 -8.24 4.17 9.93
CA ASP A 143 -8.20 3.43 11.18
C ASP A 143 -6.82 3.48 11.87
N PHE A 144 -5.78 3.89 11.14
CA PHE A 144 -4.42 3.95 11.66
C PHE A 144 -4.04 5.38 11.98
N THR A 145 -3.52 5.58 13.19
CA THR A 145 -3.06 6.92 13.61
C THR A 145 -1.55 7.01 13.47
N ILE A 146 -1.07 7.95 12.65
CA ILE A 146 0.35 8.27 12.56
C ILE A 146 0.67 9.37 13.57
N LYS A 147 1.65 9.11 14.44
CA LYS A 147 2.07 10.05 15.48
C LYS A 147 3.58 9.99 15.75
N PRO A 148 4.15 11.01 16.42
CA PRO A 148 5.53 10.95 16.89
C PRO A 148 5.75 9.76 17.82
N GLY A 149 6.89 9.10 17.67
CA GLY A 149 7.27 8.01 18.57
C GLY A 149 7.51 8.50 20.00
N SER A 150 7.17 7.66 20.96
CA SER A 150 7.34 7.91 22.39
C SER A 150 8.02 6.71 23.07
N LYS A 151 8.31 6.82 24.37
CA LYS A 151 8.91 5.72 25.14
C LYS A 151 8.06 4.46 25.16
N GLU A 152 6.73 4.59 25.05
CA GLU A 152 5.79 3.49 25.06
C GLU A 152 5.97 2.55 23.85
N TYR A 153 6.37 3.11 22.71
CA TYR A 153 6.61 2.34 21.49
C TYR A 153 8.03 1.80 21.37
N LEU A 154 8.97 2.25 22.23
CA LEU A 154 10.40 2.04 21.99
C LEU A 154 10.75 0.54 21.92
N GLU A 155 10.21 -0.27 22.81
CA GLU A 155 10.46 -1.71 22.83
C GLU A 155 9.94 -2.37 21.54
N ALA A 156 8.70 -2.10 21.16
CA ALA A 156 8.08 -2.63 19.95
C ALA A 156 8.79 -2.15 18.66
N VAL A 157 9.25 -0.89 18.64
CA VAL A 157 10.03 -0.32 17.53
C VAL A 157 11.37 -1.02 17.39
N LEU A 158 12.11 -1.23 18.48
CA LEU A 158 13.42 -1.89 18.44
C LEU A 158 13.30 -3.36 18.02
N GLU A 159 12.25 -4.05 18.47
CA GLU A 159 12.01 -5.43 18.05
C GLU A 159 11.62 -5.50 16.56
N LEU A 160 10.75 -4.60 16.09
CA LEU A 160 10.37 -4.55 14.68
C LEU A 160 11.55 -4.10 13.78
N ASP A 161 12.42 -3.19 14.24
CA ASP A 161 13.67 -2.83 13.55
C ASP A 161 14.57 -4.05 13.38
N ARG A 162 14.79 -4.80 14.47
CA ARG A 162 15.61 -6.03 14.46
C ARG A 162 15.04 -7.06 13.48
N GLN A 163 13.74 -7.32 13.53
CA GLN A 163 13.07 -8.26 12.63
C GLN A 163 13.20 -7.83 11.16
N ALA A 164 12.92 -6.55 10.86
CA ALA A 164 13.04 -6.02 9.50
C ALA A 164 14.48 -6.04 8.97
N PHE A 165 15.46 -5.77 9.84
CA PHE A 165 16.88 -5.85 9.48
C PHE A 165 17.30 -7.28 9.12
N VAL A 166 16.91 -8.27 9.93
CA VAL A 166 17.22 -9.69 9.68
C VAL A 166 16.57 -10.17 8.38
N GLU A 167 15.33 -9.76 8.10
CA GLU A 167 14.63 -10.09 6.85
C GLU A 167 15.31 -9.53 5.60
N ASN A 168 16.06 -8.43 5.73
CA ASN A 168 16.73 -7.79 4.61
C ASN A 168 18.14 -8.34 4.33
N ILE A 169 18.55 -9.40 5.04
CA ILE A 169 19.85 -10.05 4.86
C ILE A 169 19.63 -11.50 4.45
N GLU A 170 20.12 -11.85 3.27
CA GLU A 170 20.12 -13.22 2.77
C GLU A 170 21.51 -13.86 2.93
N ASN A 171 21.55 -15.20 3.00
CA ASN A 171 22.78 -15.99 2.91
C ASN A 171 23.86 -15.77 4.00
N ILE A 172 23.46 -15.27 5.19
CA ILE A 172 24.35 -15.12 6.35
C ILE A 172 23.82 -15.96 7.53
N LYS A 173 24.72 -16.54 8.33
CA LYS A 173 24.37 -17.27 9.56
C LYS A 173 23.71 -16.34 10.58
N ALA A 174 22.65 -16.80 11.25
CA ALA A 174 21.84 -16.00 12.15
C ALA A 174 22.65 -15.30 13.25
N GLU A 175 23.66 -15.95 13.84
CA GLU A 175 24.48 -15.36 14.90
C GLU A 175 25.27 -14.14 14.42
N LYS A 176 25.75 -14.17 13.18
CA LYS A 176 26.48 -13.05 12.57
C LYS A 176 25.56 -11.89 12.21
N ILE A 177 24.29 -12.16 11.86
CA ILE A 177 23.30 -11.13 11.56
C ILE A 177 22.98 -10.31 12.81
N GLU A 178 22.81 -10.97 13.95
CA GLU A 178 22.54 -10.31 15.23
C GLU A 178 23.72 -9.42 15.69
N GLU A 179 24.96 -9.89 15.51
CA GLU A 179 26.14 -9.07 15.78
C GLU A 179 26.22 -7.86 14.84
N LEU A 180 25.97 -8.06 13.54
CA LEU A 180 25.95 -6.99 12.55
C LEU A 180 24.87 -5.93 12.86
N TYR A 181 23.68 -6.36 13.26
CA TYR A 181 22.59 -5.47 13.67
C TYR A 181 23.04 -4.58 14.84
N ARG A 182 23.55 -5.19 15.92
CA ARG A 182 24.05 -4.45 17.10
C ARG A 182 25.13 -3.46 16.72
N ASN A 183 26.09 -3.86 15.87
CA ASN A 183 27.19 -2.99 15.45
C ASN A 183 26.71 -1.82 14.58
N LYS A 184 25.76 -2.03 13.66
CA LYS A 184 25.23 -0.93 12.84
C LYS A 184 24.39 0.05 13.67
N ARG A 185 23.57 -0.45 14.60
CA ARG A 185 22.68 0.41 15.41
C ARG A 185 23.39 1.12 16.55
N SER A 186 24.47 0.57 17.10
CA SER A 186 25.26 1.24 18.16
C SER A 186 25.97 2.52 17.71
N LEU A 187 26.20 2.66 16.40
CA LEU A 187 26.81 3.85 15.80
C LEU A 187 25.81 5.00 15.55
N LEU A 188 24.52 4.76 15.77
CA LEU A 188 23.46 5.70 15.48
C LEU A 188 22.87 6.29 16.77
N PRO A 189 22.41 7.56 16.74
CA PRO A 189 21.59 8.10 17.82
C PRO A 189 20.32 7.27 17.97
N GLY A 190 19.88 6.96 19.19
CA GLY A 190 18.69 6.12 19.40
C GLY A 190 17.40 6.76 18.81
N PRO A 191 16.31 5.98 18.63
CA PRO A 191 15.09 6.48 17.99
C PRO A 191 14.44 7.71 18.64
N LEU A 192 14.64 7.90 19.96
CA LEU A 192 14.12 9.05 20.72
C LEU A 192 15.18 10.14 20.99
N ASP A 193 16.37 10.04 20.38
CA ASP A 193 17.39 11.10 20.44
C ASP A 193 16.88 12.37 19.74
N LYS A 194 17.34 13.54 20.19
CA LYS A 194 16.98 14.84 19.58
C LYS A 194 17.39 14.99 18.11
N ARG A 195 18.36 14.19 17.64
CA ARG A 195 18.78 14.12 16.23
C ARG A 195 17.94 13.12 15.44
N SER A 196 17.12 12.32 16.10
CA SER A 196 16.26 11.33 15.45
C SER A 196 14.88 11.91 15.19
N LEU A 197 14.30 11.51 14.06
CA LEU A 197 12.88 11.63 13.79
C LEU A 197 12.31 10.21 13.82
N LEU A 198 11.36 9.97 14.71
CA LEU A 198 10.64 8.70 14.81
C LEU A 198 9.15 8.97 14.64
N LEU A 199 8.55 8.34 13.63
CA LEU A 199 7.11 8.26 13.45
C LEU A 199 6.65 6.82 13.62
N VAL A 200 5.52 6.66 14.29
CA VAL A 200 4.85 5.37 14.47
C VAL A 200 3.45 5.44 13.88
N SER A 201 3.00 4.32 13.34
CA SER A 201 1.61 4.08 12.96
C SER A 201 1.02 3.08 13.93
N GLU A 202 -0.09 3.41 14.56
CA GLU A 202 -0.80 2.52 15.48
C GLU A 202 -2.10 1.99 14.87
N THR A 203 -2.53 0.80 15.30
CA THR A 203 -3.86 0.26 15.02
C THR A 203 -4.93 0.94 15.91
N PRO A 204 -6.24 0.77 15.63
CA PRO A 204 -7.30 1.22 16.53
C PRO A 204 -7.18 0.66 17.97
N GLU A 205 -6.58 -0.52 18.11
CA GLU A 205 -6.34 -1.19 19.38
C GLU A 205 -5.08 -0.65 20.12
N GLY A 206 -4.36 0.31 19.53
CA GLY A 206 -3.17 0.95 20.11
C GLY A 206 -1.87 0.17 19.88
N GLU A 207 -1.89 -0.88 19.06
CA GLU A 207 -0.70 -1.68 18.77
C GLU A 207 0.17 -1.03 17.68
N LEU A 208 1.49 -1.23 17.75
CA LEU A 208 2.40 -0.75 16.72
C LEU A 208 2.20 -1.51 15.40
N ALA A 209 1.74 -0.82 14.36
CA ALA A 209 1.57 -1.38 13.03
C ALA A 209 2.79 -1.15 12.13
N ALA A 210 3.41 0.03 12.22
CA ALA A 210 4.57 0.41 11.43
C ALA A 210 5.37 1.53 12.12
N PHE A 211 6.63 1.71 11.72
CA PHE A 211 7.40 2.88 12.10
C PHE A 211 8.37 3.32 10.99
N ALA A 212 8.73 4.60 11.04
CA ALA A 212 9.78 5.20 10.24
C ALA A 212 10.74 5.93 11.18
N TRP A 213 12.02 5.57 11.12
CA TRP A 213 13.08 6.17 11.91
C TRP A 213 14.15 6.70 10.99
N GLY A 214 14.48 7.98 11.14
CA GLY A 214 15.65 8.58 10.52
C GLY A 214 16.46 9.41 11.50
N VAL A 215 17.69 9.70 11.08
CA VAL A 215 18.68 10.42 11.87
C VAL A 215 19.19 11.60 11.06
N LYS A 216 19.22 12.78 11.68
CA LYS A 216 19.80 13.98 11.11
C LYS A 216 21.33 13.86 11.11
N THR A 217 21.93 13.99 9.93
CA THR A 217 23.38 13.91 9.71
C THR A 217 23.86 15.07 8.84
N GLU A 218 25.14 15.39 8.95
CA GLU A 218 25.77 16.38 8.09
C GLU A 218 26.31 15.66 6.85
N ASN A 219 26.01 16.20 5.67
CA ASN A 219 26.51 15.69 4.39
C ASN A 219 28.03 15.95 4.31
N GLN A 220 28.79 14.91 3.99
CA GLN A 220 30.25 14.98 3.96
C GLN A 220 30.82 15.84 2.81
N LEU A 221 30.04 16.10 1.76
CA LEU A 221 30.50 16.82 0.57
C LEU A 221 30.37 18.33 0.69
N ASP A 222 29.28 18.81 1.30
CA ASP A 222 28.90 20.23 1.30
C ASP A 222 28.50 20.75 2.69
N SER A 223 28.64 19.94 3.74
CA SER A 223 28.25 20.29 5.12
C SER A 223 26.77 20.65 5.28
N SER A 224 25.92 20.34 4.30
CA SER A 224 24.48 20.56 4.41
C SER A 224 23.85 19.55 5.36
N MET A 225 22.79 19.96 6.06
CA MET A 225 22.04 19.03 6.91
C MET A 225 21.11 18.16 6.07
N GLU A 226 21.26 16.85 6.23
CA GLU A 226 20.40 15.83 5.63
C GLU A 226 19.74 14.96 6.70
N MET A 227 18.62 14.33 6.32
CA MET A 227 17.98 13.28 7.08
C MET A 227 18.31 11.95 6.42
N ARG A 228 18.85 10.99 7.17
CA ARG A 228 19.04 9.62 6.68
C ARG A 228 17.93 8.74 7.22
N LEU A 229 17.12 8.15 6.35
CA LEU A 229 16.12 7.15 6.71
C LEU A 229 16.85 5.86 7.10
N ILE A 230 16.85 5.55 8.39
CA ILE A 230 17.56 4.42 8.97
C ILE A 230 16.73 3.13 8.88
N GLN A 231 15.42 3.25 9.04
CA GLN A 231 14.49 2.14 8.90
C GLN A 231 13.09 2.64 8.53
N LEU A 232 12.43 1.90 7.65
CA LEU A 232 10.99 1.97 7.39
C LEU A 232 10.45 0.55 7.44
N ALA A 233 9.70 0.23 8.50
CA ALA A 233 9.23 -1.12 8.74
C ALA A 233 7.73 -1.15 9.02
N VAL A 234 7.07 -2.16 8.45
CA VAL A 234 5.65 -2.47 8.68
C VAL A 234 5.57 -3.90 9.21
N ALA A 235 4.79 -4.12 10.26
CA ALA A 235 4.54 -5.43 10.83
C ALA A 235 4.07 -6.40 9.75
N ARG A 236 4.56 -7.66 9.75
CA ARG A 236 4.36 -8.61 8.64
C ARG A 236 2.89 -8.83 8.27
N ASN A 237 2.04 -8.97 9.28
CA ASN A 237 0.59 -9.13 9.14
C ASN A 237 -0.06 -7.89 8.51
N MET A 238 0.51 -6.70 8.73
CA MET A 238 -0.02 -5.41 8.30
C MET A 238 0.56 -4.92 6.95
N ARG A 239 1.44 -5.69 6.28
CA ARG A 239 2.04 -5.30 4.99
C ARG A 239 1.03 -5.37 3.84
N GLY A 240 1.22 -4.49 2.85
CA GLY A 240 0.40 -4.45 1.64
C GLY A 240 -0.85 -3.58 1.73
N LEU A 241 -1.03 -2.89 2.86
CA LEU A 241 -2.14 -1.96 3.14
C LEU A 241 -1.81 -0.49 2.80
N GLY A 242 -0.69 -0.20 2.13
CA GLY A 242 -0.27 1.18 1.82
C GLY A 242 0.39 1.94 2.99
N MET A 243 0.36 1.42 4.23
CA MET A 243 0.92 2.11 5.41
C MET A 243 2.39 2.55 5.25
N GLY A 244 3.24 1.74 4.62
CA GLY A 244 4.64 2.12 4.41
C GLY A 244 4.79 3.38 3.55
N ALA A 245 3.93 3.53 2.54
CA ALA A 245 3.89 4.70 1.67
C ALA A 245 3.40 5.94 2.42
N GLN A 246 2.28 5.82 3.13
CA GLN A 246 1.71 6.93 3.90
C GLN A 246 2.65 7.39 5.02
N LEU A 247 3.23 6.44 5.76
CA LEU A 247 4.18 6.75 6.81
C LEU A 247 5.42 7.46 6.27
N LEU A 248 5.92 7.05 5.10
CA LEU A 248 7.03 7.73 4.43
C LEU A 248 6.65 9.14 3.97
N HIS A 249 5.46 9.36 3.42
CA HIS A 249 4.98 10.70 3.07
C HIS A 249 4.94 11.63 4.30
N HIS A 250 4.38 11.14 5.41
CA HIS A 250 4.38 11.89 6.68
C HIS A 250 5.80 12.15 7.19
N PHE A 251 6.69 11.17 7.05
CA PHE A 251 8.10 11.30 7.43
C PHE A 251 8.81 12.38 6.62
N VAL A 252 8.65 12.39 5.28
CA VAL A 252 9.22 13.42 4.39
C VAL A 252 8.76 14.81 4.82
N ARG A 253 7.46 14.99 5.06
CA ARG A 253 6.90 16.27 5.49
C ARG A 253 7.49 16.73 6.82
N GLN A 254 7.63 15.84 7.80
CA GLN A 254 8.21 16.19 9.09
C GLN A 254 9.73 16.43 9.02
N ALA A 255 10.45 15.68 8.19
CA ALA A 255 11.88 15.89 7.98
C ALA A 255 12.16 17.28 7.39
N GLY A 256 11.34 17.74 6.44
CA GLY A 256 11.45 19.09 5.87
C GLY A 256 11.26 20.22 6.90
N ASN A 257 10.45 20.00 7.94
CA ASN A 257 10.27 20.96 9.04
C ASN A 257 11.45 21.00 10.02
N LEU A 258 12.41 20.08 9.92
CA LEU A 258 13.60 19.98 10.78
C LEU A 258 14.87 20.55 10.11
N ASP A 259 14.71 21.45 9.14
CA ASP A 259 15.80 22.06 8.34
C ASP A 259 16.70 21.02 7.62
N ALA A 260 16.15 19.85 7.29
CA ALA A 260 16.82 18.90 6.42
C ALA A 260 16.44 19.20 4.97
N HIS A 261 17.44 19.53 4.14
CA HIS A 261 17.21 19.84 2.71
C HIS A 261 17.21 18.61 1.82
N ARG A 262 17.62 17.46 2.36
CA ARG A 262 17.72 16.18 1.66
C ARG A 262 17.30 15.04 2.57
N LEU A 263 16.61 14.06 2.00
CA LEU A 263 16.33 12.77 2.61
C LEU A 263 17.09 11.69 1.83
N VAL A 264 17.89 10.89 2.53
CA VAL A 264 18.71 9.83 1.95
C VAL A 264 18.24 8.49 2.48
N VAL A 265 18.14 7.49 1.60
CA VAL A 265 17.82 6.10 1.93
C VAL A 265 18.88 5.19 1.29
N GLU A 266 19.33 4.19 2.03
CA GLU A 266 20.21 3.15 1.50
C GLU A 266 19.39 1.87 1.33
N LEU A 267 19.35 1.36 0.09
CA LEU A 267 18.70 0.09 -0.23
C LEU A 267 19.79 -0.98 -0.45
N SER A 268 19.60 -2.14 0.15
CA SER A 268 20.50 -3.29 0.00
C SER A 268 19.71 -4.58 0.08
N GLY A 269 20.24 -5.66 -0.51
CA GLY A 269 19.59 -6.98 -0.44
C GLY A 269 18.16 -6.96 -1.02
N PRO A 270 17.18 -7.64 -0.38
CA PRO A 270 15.79 -7.66 -0.83
C PRO A 270 15.14 -6.28 -0.98
N ALA A 271 15.58 -5.27 -0.22
CA ALA A 271 15.06 -3.90 -0.32
C ALA A 271 15.35 -3.22 -1.67
N LEU A 272 16.27 -3.74 -2.49
CA LEU A 272 16.48 -3.26 -3.86
C LEU A 272 15.21 -3.40 -4.74
N ASN A 273 14.32 -4.33 -4.41
CA ASN A 273 13.02 -4.45 -5.09
C ASN A 273 12.08 -3.26 -4.83
N LEU A 274 12.42 -2.38 -3.87
CA LEU A 274 11.66 -1.17 -3.55
C LEU A 274 12.13 0.07 -4.32
N THR A 275 13.14 -0.03 -5.20
CA THR A 275 13.67 1.12 -5.94
C THR A 275 12.57 1.89 -6.67
N ALA A 276 11.72 1.21 -7.44
CA ALA A 276 10.62 1.85 -8.16
C ALA A 276 9.60 2.54 -7.25
N PHE A 277 9.47 2.09 -6.00
CA PHE A 277 8.61 2.75 -5.01
C PHE A 277 9.21 4.08 -4.55
N PHE A 278 10.52 4.12 -4.23
CA PHE A 278 11.20 5.36 -3.87
C PHE A 278 11.31 6.34 -5.05
N GLU A 279 11.55 5.85 -6.26
CA GLU A 279 11.59 6.69 -7.48
C GLU A 279 10.25 7.41 -7.74
N ARG A 280 9.11 6.73 -7.53
CA ARG A 280 7.78 7.38 -7.62
C ARG A 280 7.58 8.52 -6.62
N LEU A 281 8.30 8.49 -5.49
CA LEU A 281 8.30 9.55 -4.48
C LEU A 281 9.34 10.65 -4.75
N GLY A 282 10.00 10.60 -5.91
CA GLY A 282 10.98 11.60 -6.33
C GLY A 282 12.41 11.33 -5.83
N PHE A 283 12.68 10.17 -5.22
CA PHE A 283 14.06 9.78 -4.92
C PHE A 283 14.80 9.49 -6.22
N ILE A 284 16.07 9.88 -6.26
CA ILE A 284 16.98 9.57 -7.36
C ILE A 284 18.13 8.72 -6.84
N ASN A 285 18.66 7.83 -7.68
CA ASN A 285 19.84 7.07 -7.33
C ASN A 285 21.08 7.98 -7.29
N SER A 286 21.73 8.08 -6.14
CA SER A 286 22.94 8.88 -5.95
C SER A 286 24.24 8.09 -5.89
N SER A 287 24.19 6.77 -5.62
CA SER A 287 25.38 5.93 -5.45
C SER A 287 25.10 4.45 -5.73
N LEU A 288 26.13 3.73 -6.19
CA LEU A 288 26.08 2.30 -6.45
C LEU A 288 27.22 1.60 -5.70
N VAL A 289 26.88 0.57 -4.93
CA VAL A 289 27.85 -0.33 -4.31
C VAL A 289 27.87 -1.63 -5.08
N MET A 290 29.06 -2.12 -5.42
CA MET A 290 29.27 -3.39 -6.12
C MET A 290 30.10 -4.32 -5.24
N ASP A 291 29.62 -5.54 -5.02
CA ASP A 291 30.32 -6.57 -4.26
C ASP A 291 30.82 -7.68 -5.20
N LEU A 292 32.08 -8.08 -5.02
CA LEU A 292 32.69 -9.24 -5.67
C LEU A 292 33.18 -10.21 -4.60
N ASP A 293 32.62 -11.42 -4.60
CA ASP A 293 33.17 -12.51 -3.79
C ASP A 293 34.47 -13.02 -4.43
N LEU A 294 35.57 -12.81 -3.72
CA LEU A 294 36.92 -13.16 -4.20
C LEU A 294 37.14 -14.67 -4.26
N ASP A 295 36.37 -15.46 -3.51
CA ASP A 295 36.47 -16.92 -3.49
C ASP A 295 35.70 -17.56 -4.64
N SER A 296 34.73 -16.86 -5.22
CA SER A 296 33.92 -17.30 -6.37
C SER A 296 34.16 -16.50 -7.66
N ARG A 297 35.23 -15.70 -7.70
CA ARG A 297 35.55 -14.87 -8.87
C ARG A 297 35.85 -15.74 -10.10
N LYS A 298 35.31 -15.34 -11.26
CA LYS A 298 35.73 -15.92 -12.54
C LYS A 298 37.18 -15.50 -12.81
N GLU A 299 38.04 -16.44 -13.22
CA GLU A 299 39.37 -16.08 -13.73
C GLU A 299 39.18 -15.17 -14.96
N VAL A 300 39.86 -14.02 -14.92
CA VAL A 300 39.85 -12.99 -15.97
C VAL A 300 40.95 -13.28 -16.98
#